data_AF-A0A1H7N0N8-F1
#
_entry.id   AF-A0A1H7N0N8-F1
#
_cell.length_a   1.000
_cell.length_b   1.000
_cell.length_c   1.000
_cell.angle_alpha   90.00
_cell.angle_beta   90.00
_cell.angle_gamma   90.00
#
_symmetry.space_group_name_H-M   'P 1'
#
loop_
_entity.id
_entity.type
_entity.pdbx_description
1 polymer ?
#
loop_
_entity_poly.entity_id
_entity_poly.type
_entity_poly.pdbx_seq_one_letter_code
_entity_poly.pdbx_strand_id
1 'polypeptide(L)' 'MERKVFQLGDIVQMKKPHPCGNNEMEIIRMGMDIRIKCTKCQHSVLIPRVKFEKNMKKVLRSAQESEGAGDTP' A
#
# COMPACT_ATOMS: atom_id res chain seq x y z
N MET A 1 5.35 8.04 18.42
CA MET A 1 5.74 7.68 17.04
C MET A 1 4.77 6.62 16.58
N GLU A 2 3.72 7.03 15.86
CA GLU A 2 2.68 6.09 15.40
C GLU A 2 3.30 5.11 14.40
N ARG A 3 3.32 3.83 14.76
CA ARG A 3 3.76 2.78 13.83
C ARG A 3 2.73 2.72 12.72
N LYS A 4 3.09 3.16 11.52
CA LYS A 4 2.24 2.95 10.34
C LYS A 4 2.18 1.45 10.10
N VAL A 5 1.06 0.85 10.43
CA VAL A 5 0.77 -0.56 10.13
C VAL A 5 0.30 -0.62 8.68
N PHE A 6 0.90 -1.50 7.90
CA PHE A 6 0.51 -1.78 6.51
C PHE A 6 0.67 -3.28 6.27
N GLN A 7 -0.21 -3.86 5.49
CA GLN A 7 -0.32 -5.30 5.23
C GLN A 7 -0.39 -5.62 3.74
N LEU A 8 -0.20 -6.90 3.41
CA LEU A 8 -0.31 -7.37 2.03
C LEU A 8 -1.74 -7.17 1.54
N GLY A 9 -1.89 -6.56 0.38
CA GLY A 9 -3.18 -6.15 -0.19
C GLY A 9 -3.58 -4.71 0.13
N ASP A 10 -2.86 -4.01 1.03
CA ASP A 10 -3.20 -2.63 1.35
C ASP A 10 -2.90 -1.68 0.18
N ILE A 11 -3.78 -0.70 0.00
CA ILE A 11 -3.57 0.41 -0.92
C ILE A 11 -3.01 1.57 -0.11
N VAL A 12 -1.77 1.91 -0.39
CA VAL A 12 -1.05 3.00 0.27
C VAL A 12 -0.89 4.20 -0.64
N GLN A 13 -0.81 5.38 -0.04
CA GLN A 13 -0.48 6.61 -0.75
C GLN A 13 1.01 6.92 -0.61
N MET A 14 1.70 6.98 -1.75
CA MET A 14 3.07 7.47 -1.82
C MET A 14 3.12 9.00 -1.74
N LYS A 15 4.18 9.56 -1.14
CA LYS A 15 4.49 11.00 -1.18
C LYS A 15 5.01 11.42 -2.55
N LYS A 16 5.76 10.55 -3.23
CA LYS A 16 6.25 10.81 -4.59
C LYS A 16 5.17 10.39 -5.59
N PRO A 17 4.84 11.24 -6.56
CA PRO A 17 3.90 10.87 -7.59
C PRO A 17 4.48 9.82 -8.54
N HIS A 18 3.66 8.84 -8.91
CA HIS A 18 4.01 7.93 -10.00
C HIS A 18 3.92 8.71 -11.33
N PRO A 19 4.78 8.43 -12.34
CA PRO A 19 4.71 9.08 -13.66
C PRO A 19 3.34 9.01 -14.35
N CYS A 20 2.45 8.10 -13.94
CA CYS A 20 1.06 8.02 -14.45
C CYS A 20 0.08 9.04 -13.83
N GLY A 21 0.53 9.85 -12.87
CA GLY A 21 -0.29 10.79 -12.12
C GLY A 21 -1.14 10.16 -11.00
N ASN A 22 -1.00 8.85 -10.73
CA ASN A 22 -1.59 8.23 -9.55
C ASN A 22 -0.59 8.13 -8.40
N ASN A 23 -1.09 8.25 -7.17
CA ASN A 23 -0.28 8.16 -5.96
C ASN A 23 -0.64 6.93 -5.11
N GLU A 24 -1.61 6.15 -5.57
CA GLU A 24 -2.11 4.95 -4.90
C GLU A 24 -1.38 3.72 -5.42
N MET A 25 -0.82 2.95 -4.50
CA MET A 25 -0.08 1.75 -4.82
C MET A 25 -0.52 0.62 -3.89
N GLU A 26 -0.92 -0.48 -4.48
CA GLU A 26 -1.33 -1.70 -3.81
C GLU A 26 -0.09 -2.53 -3.46
N ILE A 27 -0.01 -3.03 -2.24
CA ILE A 27 1.09 -3.88 -1.81
C ILE A 27 0.80 -5.32 -2.20
N ILE A 28 1.47 -5.81 -3.24
CA ILE A 28 1.32 -7.18 -3.74
C ILE A 28 2.27 -8.18 -3.08
N ARG A 29 3.40 -7.73 -2.53
CA ARG A 29 4.35 -8.59 -1.81
C ARG A 29 5.05 -7.81 -0.70
N MET A 30 5.16 -8.46 0.46
CA MET A 30 5.96 -7.99 1.58
C MET A 30 7.10 -8.95 1.88
N GLY A 31 8.31 -8.42 1.99
CA GLY A 31 9.53 -9.16 2.32
C GLY A 31 10.65 -8.19 2.66
N MET A 32 11.89 -8.53 2.28
CA MET A 32 13.01 -7.58 2.31
C MET A 32 12.77 -6.42 1.35
N ASP A 33 12.29 -6.75 0.15
CA ASP A 33 11.78 -5.82 -0.84
C ASP A 33 10.26 -5.87 -0.88
N ILE A 34 9.64 -4.70 -0.92
CA ILE A 34 8.19 -4.57 -1.06
C ILE A 34 7.89 -4.37 -2.53
N ARG A 35 7.08 -5.28 -3.09
CA ARG A 35 6.54 -5.08 -4.43
C ARG A 35 5.22 -4.36 -4.31
N ILE A 36 5.09 -3.26 -5.03
CA ILE A 36 3.86 -2.47 -5.08
C ILE A 36 3.38 -2.34 -6.52
N LYS A 37 2.07 -2.38 -6.71
CA LYS A 37 1.40 -2.27 -8.00
C LYS A 37 0.62 -0.97 -8.05
N CYS A 38 0.81 -0.19 -9.11
CA CYS A 38 -0.05 0.97 -9.31
C CYS A 38 -1.46 0.52 -9.70
N THR A 39 -2.48 1.02 -9.00
CA THR A 39 -3.89 0.68 -9.27
C THR A 39 -4.42 1.26 -10.58
N LYS A 40 -3.73 2.27 -11.14
CA LYS A 40 -4.14 2.96 -12.39
C LYS A 40 -3.46 2.42 -13.65
N CYS A 41 -2.17 2.10 -13.57
CA CYS A 41 -1.39 1.63 -14.73
C CYS A 41 -0.94 0.17 -14.62
N GLN A 42 -1.34 -0.54 -13.56
CA GLN A 42 -0.97 -1.91 -13.25
C GLN A 42 0.55 -2.20 -13.22
N HIS A 43 1.39 -1.16 -13.24
CA HIS A 43 2.83 -1.30 -13.21
C HIS A 43 3.29 -1.73 -11.81
N SER A 44 4.08 -2.80 -11.74
CA SER A 44 4.64 -3.31 -10.50
C SER A 44 6.09 -2.88 -10.33
N VAL A 45 6.42 -2.22 -9.22
CA VAL A 45 7.78 -1.80 -8.89
C VAL A 45 8.25 -2.47 -7.60
N LEU A 46 9.54 -2.79 -7.54
CA LEU A 46 10.19 -3.27 -6.32
C LEU A 46 10.86 -2.08 -5.62
N ILE A 47 10.51 -1.88 -4.35
CA ILE A 47 11.09 -0.84 -3.51
C ILE A 47 11.56 -1.48 -2.20
N PRO A 48 12.81 -1.23 -1.78
CA PRO A 48 13.29 -1.73 -0.50
C PRO A 48 12.48 -1.12 0.65
N ARG A 49 12.18 -1.93 1.67
CA ARG A 49 11.31 -1.55 2.79
C ARG A 49 11.62 -0.18 3.41
N VAL A 50 12.90 0.11 3.64
CA VAL A 50 13.36 1.39 4.22
C VAL A 50 12.96 2.60 3.36
N LYS A 51 13.04 2.47 2.03
CA LYS A 51 12.59 3.53 1.11
C LYS A 51 11.07 3.61 1.10
N PHE A 52 10.36 2.48 1.10
CA PHE A 52 8.91 2.44 1.14
C PHE A 52 8.37 3.18 2.38
N GLU A 53 8.84 2.85 3.58
CA GLU A 53 8.37 3.46 4.83
C GLU A 53 8.63 4.99 4.87
N LYS A 54 9.76 5.46 4.31
CA LYS A 54 10.06 6.89 4.20
C LYS A 54 9.16 7.64 3.20
N ASN A 55 8.84 6.98 2.07
CA ASN A 55 8.03 7.58 1.00
C ASN A 55 6.53 7.39 1.21
N MET A 56 6.11 6.45 2.07
CA MET A 56 4.71 6.20 2.39
C MET A 56 4.14 7.36 3.21
N LYS A 57 3.07 7.98 2.70
CA LYS A 57 2.37 9.07 3.38
C LYS A 57 1.37 8.51 4.40
N LYS A 58 0.41 7.69 3.93
CA LYS A 58 -0.64 7.05 4.71
C LYS A 58 -1.17 5.81 3.99
N VAL A 59 -1.85 4.91 4.71
CA VAL A 59 -2.68 3.86 4.11
C VAL A 59 -4.00 4.51 3.68
N LEU A 60 -4.48 4.21 2.47
CA LEU A 60 -5.79 4.68 1.96
C LEU A 60 -6.86 3.61 2.14
N ARG A 61 -6.50 2.35 1.92
CA ARG A 61 -7.36 1.19 2.16
C ARG A 61 -6.55 0.07 2.77
N SER A 62 -7.06 -0.47 3.87
CA SER A 62 -6.52 -1.66 4.50
C SER A 62 -7.31 -2.87 3.99
N ALA A 63 -6.63 -3.92 3.53
CA ALA A 63 -7.30 -5.14 3.08
C ALA A 63 -8.09 -5.81 4.22
N GLN A 64 -7.63 -5.67 5.47
CA GLN A 64 -8.28 -6.25 6.66
C GLN A 64 -9.61 -5.60 7.04
N GLU A 65 -9.97 -4.43 6.52
CA GLU A 65 -11.20 -3.73 6.93
C GLU A 65 -12.44 -4.17 6.14
N SER A 66 -12.31 -5.17 5.25
CA SER A 66 -13.38 -5.60 4.34
C SER A 66 -14.21 -6.80 4.84
N GLU A 67 -13.92 -7.37 6.01
CA GLU A 67 -14.59 -8.59 6.52
C GLU A 67 -15.23 -8.43 7.91
N GLY A 68 -15.56 -7.20 8.33
CA GLY A 68 -15.99 -6.94 9.71
C GLY A 68 -17.37 -6.29 9.94
N ALA A 69 -18.25 -6.20 8.94
CA ALA A 69 -19.57 -5.59 9.15
C ALA A 69 -20.67 -6.32 8.37
N GLY A 70 -21.08 -7.47 8.88
CA GLY A 70 -22.29 -8.14 8.42
C GLY A 70 -22.33 -9.60 8.81
N ASP A 71 -22.49 -9.89 10.10
CA ASP A 71 -23.38 -10.96 10.59
C ASP A 71 -23.37 -10.92 12.12
N THR A 72 -24.41 -10.36 12.72
CA THR A 72 -24.78 -10.70 14.11
C THR A 72 -26.20 -11.26 14.04
N PRO A 73 -26.47 -12.46 14.57
CA PRO A 73 -27.80 -13.07 14.60
C PRO A 73 -28.78 -12.34 15.53
#